data_AF-A0A382V120-F1
#
_entry.id   AF-A0A382V120-F1
#
_cell.length_a   1.000
_cell.length_b   1.000
_cell.length_c   1.000
_cell.angle_alpha   90.00
_cell.angle_beta   90.00
_cell.angle_gamma   90.00
#
_symmetry.space_group_name_H-M   'P 1'
#
loop_
_entity.id
_entity.type
_entity.pdbx_description
1 polymer ?
#
loop_
_entity_poly.entity_id
_entity_poly.type
_entity_poly.pdbx_seq_one_letter_code
_entity_poly.pdbx_strand_id
1 'polypeptide(L)'
;SCSSSTTIAISGNNTITLSSLSDGTYADCTITVSKTISTENSEKKLSGSLTITSFTVSSTVSSSDDSSSYSPGWQLIARQVDSDNFTVDPDELFDSNARTTFLENEIDDSSSTFMSIGNLNRSNYTDTDGNYKFKLEWDGMEMVSEDIKEVTWTQTSWLTDSTIQGFQEIGTSGYVAGTNTSCNGFFGLGKSQYSSCVIDGNGGNSCWFHCVGVIGKWHGAMPGPLGKTVSSMNLYIWTPEIKETNYALDFDGTNDYVSANGVATELDSSTNLPLSVSAWVYPENGTK
;
A
#
# COMPACT_ATOMS: atom_id res chain seq x y z
N SER A 1 -26.90 23.29 -9.25
CA SER A 1 -28.17 23.14 -8.52
C SER A 1 -28.37 21.67 -8.17
N CYS A 2 -28.92 21.37 -6.99
CA CYS A 2 -29.22 19.98 -6.61
C CYS A 2 -30.51 19.49 -7.26
N SER A 3 -30.54 18.21 -7.64
CA SER A 3 -31.75 17.53 -8.12
C SER A 3 -31.77 16.08 -7.63
N SER A 4 -32.94 15.46 -7.62
CA SER A 4 -33.13 14.06 -7.25
C SER A 4 -34.23 13.44 -8.12
N SER A 5 -34.12 12.14 -8.39
CA SER A 5 -35.19 11.36 -9.02
C SER A 5 -36.32 10.99 -8.06
N THR A 6 -36.13 11.17 -6.75
CA THR A 6 -37.15 10.88 -5.74
C THR A 6 -38.24 11.95 -5.80
N THR A 7 -39.40 11.59 -6.35
CA THR A 7 -40.55 12.49 -6.55
C THR A 7 -41.78 12.10 -5.72
N ILE A 8 -41.74 10.95 -5.05
CA ILE A 8 -42.84 10.43 -4.24
C ILE A 8 -42.33 10.20 -2.82
N ALA A 9 -43.07 10.70 -1.83
CA ALA A 9 -42.83 10.42 -0.42
C ALA A 9 -43.95 9.54 0.14
N ILE A 10 -43.59 8.57 0.97
CA ILE A 10 -44.51 7.72 1.73
C ILE A 10 -44.51 8.11 3.22
N SER A 11 -45.51 7.64 3.96
CA SER A 11 -45.54 7.79 5.41
C SER A 11 -44.36 7.05 6.05
N GLY A 12 -43.58 7.73 6.90
CA GLY A 12 -42.38 7.19 7.53
C GLY A 12 -41.09 7.72 6.90
N ASN A 13 -40.04 6.89 6.91
CA ASN A 13 -38.71 7.29 6.43
C ASN A 13 -38.62 7.25 4.91
N ASN A 14 -38.03 8.29 4.33
CA ASN A 14 -37.82 8.43 2.89
C ASN A 14 -36.33 8.65 2.62
N THR A 15 -35.76 7.90 1.68
CA THR A 15 -34.38 8.12 1.21
C THR A 15 -34.40 9.00 -0.03
N ILE A 16 -33.68 10.12 0.02
CA ILE A 16 -33.51 11.04 -1.12
C ILE A 16 -32.06 10.98 -1.54
N THR A 17 -31.81 10.50 -2.75
CA THR A 17 -30.48 10.46 -3.35
C THR A 17 -30.37 11.62 -4.34
N LEU A 18 -29.39 12.51 -4.14
CA LEU A 18 -29.11 13.55 -5.11
C LEU A 18 -28.52 12.92 -6.38
N SER A 19 -28.93 13.41 -7.54
CA SER A 19 -28.28 13.07 -8.81
C SER A 19 -26.81 13.51 -8.77
N SER A 20 -25.96 12.87 -9.59
CA SER A 20 -24.55 13.22 -9.71
C SER A 20 -24.37 14.73 -9.92
N LEU A 21 -23.54 15.33 -9.07
CA LEU A 21 -23.25 16.76 -9.08
C LEU A 21 -21.86 16.99 -9.67
N SER A 22 -21.70 18.05 -10.47
CA SER A 22 -20.39 18.49 -10.95
C SER A 22 -19.64 19.25 -9.87
N ASP A 23 -18.36 19.51 -10.09
CA ASP A 23 -17.57 20.37 -9.22
C ASP A 23 -18.21 21.75 -9.01
N GLY A 24 -18.14 22.25 -7.78
CA GLY A 24 -18.69 23.54 -7.37
C GLY A 24 -19.24 23.53 -5.95
N THR A 25 -19.53 24.72 -5.45
CA THR A 25 -20.20 24.91 -4.15
C THR A 25 -21.71 24.93 -4.32
N TYR A 26 -22.41 24.16 -3.51
CA TYR A 26 -23.86 24.00 -3.48
C TYR A 26 -24.36 24.49 -2.13
N ALA A 27 -24.99 25.66 -2.09
CA ALA A 27 -25.40 26.33 -0.84
C ALA A 27 -26.91 26.59 -0.74
N ASP A 28 -27.65 26.32 -1.81
CA ASP A 28 -29.06 26.66 -1.99
C ASP A 28 -29.97 25.43 -2.11
N CYS A 29 -29.44 24.24 -1.84
CA CYS A 29 -30.17 23.01 -2.01
C CYS A 29 -31.21 22.82 -0.90
N THR A 30 -32.45 22.58 -1.30
CA THR A 30 -33.56 22.41 -0.38
C THR A 30 -34.43 21.21 -0.74
N ILE A 31 -35.03 20.60 0.29
CA ILE A 31 -36.01 19.52 0.17
C ILE A 31 -37.37 20.09 0.58
N THR A 32 -38.36 19.93 -0.28
CA THR A 32 -39.74 20.34 -0.01
C THR A 32 -40.67 19.15 -0.21
N VAL A 33 -41.56 18.90 0.75
CA VAL A 33 -42.63 17.91 0.61
C VAL A 33 -43.93 18.65 0.29
N SER A 34 -44.52 18.35 -0.86
CA SER A 34 -45.83 18.85 -1.27
C SER A 34 -46.83 17.70 -1.37
N LYS A 35 -48.12 18.02 -1.29
CA LYS A 35 -49.21 17.10 -1.60
C LYS A 35 -50.15 17.75 -2.58
N THR A 36 -50.39 17.04 -3.67
CA THR A 36 -51.41 17.42 -4.66
C THR A 36 -52.77 16.99 -4.12
N ILE A 37 -53.66 17.95 -3.90
CA ILE A 37 -55.05 17.68 -3.51
C ILE A 37 -55.87 17.59 -4.78
N SER A 38 -56.22 16.36 -5.18
CA SER A 38 -56.89 16.07 -6.46
C SER A 38 -58.23 16.79 -6.65
N THR A 39 -58.90 17.19 -5.58
CA THR A 39 -60.16 17.95 -5.63
C THR A 39 -59.99 19.43 -5.94
N GLU A 40 -58.80 19.99 -5.76
CA GLU A 40 -58.52 21.44 -5.91
C GLU A 40 -57.54 21.75 -7.05
N ASN A 41 -57.05 20.72 -7.75
CA ASN A 41 -56.08 20.82 -8.84
C ASN A 41 -54.88 21.75 -8.52
N SER A 42 -54.48 21.80 -7.24
CA SER A 42 -53.42 22.67 -6.73
C SER A 42 -52.50 21.91 -5.79
N GLU A 43 -51.20 22.26 -5.86
CA GLU A 43 -50.18 21.73 -4.97
C GLU A 43 -50.19 22.52 -3.65
N LYS A 44 -50.34 21.82 -2.53
CA LYS A 44 -50.20 22.40 -1.20
C LYS A 44 -48.90 21.91 -0.58
N LYS A 45 -48.01 22.85 -0.26
CA LYS A 45 -46.75 22.56 0.46
C LYS A 45 -47.11 22.09 1.88
N LEU A 46 -46.71 20.87 2.22
CA LEU A 46 -47.03 20.23 3.51
C LEU A 46 -45.97 20.48 4.57
N SER A 47 -44.71 20.69 4.17
CA SER A 47 -43.59 20.91 5.08
C SER A 47 -42.96 22.29 4.88
N GLY A 48 -42.30 22.80 5.93
CA GLY A 48 -41.25 23.80 5.74
C GLY A 48 -40.19 23.29 4.76
N SER A 49 -39.45 24.20 4.14
CA SER A 49 -38.28 23.81 3.34
C SER A 49 -37.20 23.28 4.28
N LEU A 50 -36.71 22.06 4.05
CA LEU A 50 -35.52 21.55 4.73
C LEU A 50 -34.29 21.99 3.93
N THR A 51 -33.42 22.80 4.52
CA THR A 51 -32.19 23.28 3.87
C THR A 51 -31.09 22.25 4.03
N ILE A 52 -30.41 21.92 2.93
CA ILE A 52 -29.18 21.13 2.95
C ILE A 52 -28.03 22.09 3.23
N THR A 53 -27.23 21.82 4.27
CA THR A 53 -26.04 22.62 4.61
C THR A 53 -25.15 22.76 3.39
N SER A 54 -24.55 23.94 3.19
CA SER A 54 -23.69 24.16 2.03
C SER A 54 -22.53 23.17 1.98
N PHE A 55 -22.28 22.59 0.81
CA PHE A 55 -21.17 21.68 0.59
C PHE A 55 -20.49 21.98 -0.75
N THR A 56 -19.25 21.53 -0.90
CA THR A 56 -18.50 21.65 -2.15
C THR A 56 -18.24 20.27 -2.71
N VAL A 57 -18.51 20.11 -4.01
CA VAL A 57 -18.07 18.97 -4.79
C VAL A 57 -16.80 19.43 -5.51
N SER A 58 -15.72 18.67 -5.40
CA SER A 58 -14.48 18.95 -6.12
C SER A 58 -13.86 17.64 -6.56
N SER A 59 -13.49 17.54 -7.83
CA SER A 59 -12.73 16.44 -8.40
C SER A 59 -11.22 16.62 -8.17
N THR A 60 -10.79 17.80 -7.73
CA THR A 60 -9.39 18.10 -7.39
C THR A 60 -9.30 18.58 -5.95
N VAL A 61 -8.66 17.78 -5.09
CA VAL A 61 -8.27 18.21 -3.76
C VAL A 61 -7.05 19.11 -3.92
N SER A 62 -7.21 20.43 -3.80
CA SER A 62 -6.07 21.31 -3.55
C SER A 62 -5.77 21.26 -2.06
N SER A 63 -4.95 20.28 -1.64
CA SER A 63 -4.41 20.21 -0.28
C SER A 63 -3.17 21.10 -0.18
N SER A 64 -3.31 22.29 0.40
CA SER A 64 -2.16 23.10 0.79
C SER A 64 -1.65 22.80 2.20
N ASP A 65 -2.30 21.92 2.95
CA ASP A 65 -1.83 21.49 4.27
C ASP A 65 -2.02 19.98 4.40
N ASP A 66 -0.90 19.28 4.42
CA ASP A 66 -0.68 17.93 4.98
C ASP A 66 -1.60 16.80 4.51
N SER A 67 -1.64 16.57 3.19
CA SER A 67 -1.96 15.25 2.63
C SER A 67 -0.65 14.66 2.10
N SER A 68 -0.22 13.53 2.65
CA SER A 68 0.75 12.66 2.00
C SER A 68 0.14 12.15 0.68
N SER A 69 0.16 12.99 -0.35
CA SER A 69 0.06 12.51 -1.72
C SER A 69 1.20 11.51 -1.86
N TYR A 70 0.89 10.20 -1.88
CA TYR A 70 1.87 9.15 -2.15
C TYR A 70 2.43 9.38 -3.55
N SER A 71 3.48 10.20 -3.60
CA SER A 71 4.22 10.42 -4.82
C SER A 71 4.86 9.10 -5.20
N PRO A 72 4.79 8.71 -6.49
CA PRO A 72 5.36 7.44 -6.90
C PRO A 72 6.86 7.43 -6.59
N GLY A 73 7.34 6.36 -5.98
CA GLY A 73 8.70 6.33 -5.45
C GLY A 73 9.21 4.93 -5.11
N TRP A 74 10.46 4.87 -4.67
CA TRP A 74 11.05 3.64 -4.16
C TRP A 74 10.81 3.52 -2.67
N GLN A 75 10.21 2.42 -2.24
CA GLN A 75 10.08 2.03 -0.83
C GLN A 75 11.12 0.95 -0.51
N LEU A 76 11.93 1.16 0.53
CA LEU A 76 12.84 0.14 1.07
C LEU A 76 12.02 -0.97 1.74
N ILE A 77 12.29 -2.22 1.37
CA ILE A 77 11.53 -3.39 1.87
C ILE A 77 12.42 -4.51 2.40
N ALA A 78 13.72 -4.47 2.11
CA ALA A 78 14.72 -5.24 2.83
C ALA A 78 16.08 -4.55 2.78
N ARG A 79 16.88 -4.72 3.82
CA ARG A 79 18.24 -4.21 3.95
C ARG A 79 19.08 -5.19 4.75
N GLN A 80 20.33 -5.35 4.34
CA GLN A 80 21.34 -6.03 5.14
C GLN A 80 22.65 -5.25 5.03
N VAL A 81 23.28 -4.90 6.15
CA VAL A 81 24.56 -4.20 6.17
C VAL A 81 25.42 -4.74 7.30
N ASP A 82 26.51 -5.38 6.94
CA ASP A 82 27.59 -5.72 7.86
C ASP A 82 28.73 -4.70 7.70
N SER A 83 28.79 -3.75 8.65
CA SER A 83 29.61 -2.54 8.49
C SER A 83 31.12 -2.79 8.53
N ASP A 84 31.56 -3.92 9.07
CA ASP A 84 32.97 -4.30 9.12
C ASP A 84 33.35 -5.35 8.08
N ASN A 85 32.43 -5.68 7.16
CA ASN A 85 32.60 -6.66 6.10
C ASN A 85 32.83 -8.09 6.65
N PHE A 86 32.11 -8.47 7.69
CA PHE A 86 32.20 -9.81 8.31
C PHE A 86 33.59 -10.14 8.85
N THR A 87 34.31 -9.13 9.35
CA THR A 87 35.66 -9.28 9.91
C THR A 87 35.67 -9.31 11.43
N VAL A 88 34.61 -8.85 12.09
CA VAL A 88 34.48 -8.86 13.55
C VAL A 88 33.12 -9.45 13.95
N ASP A 89 33.12 -10.39 14.90
CA ASP A 89 31.88 -10.92 15.46
C ASP A 89 31.21 -9.92 16.44
N PRO A 90 29.87 -9.88 16.52
CA PRO A 90 28.93 -10.72 15.76
C PRO A 90 28.64 -10.17 14.36
N ASP A 91 28.52 -11.08 13.38
CA ASP A 91 28.07 -10.74 12.02
C ASP A 91 26.58 -10.31 12.00
N GLU A 92 26.23 -9.39 11.11
CA GLU A 92 24.85 -8.90 10.92
C GLU A 92 24.05 -9.83 9.98
N LEU A 93 23.55 -10.95 10.52
CA LEU A 93 22.81 -11.99 9.80
C LEU A 93 21.32 -12.02 10.18
N PHE A 94 20.47 -12.37 9.22
CA PHE A 94 19.04 -12.53 9.45
C PHE A 94 18.74 -13.75 10.35
N ASP A 95 17.69 -13.65 11.15
CA ASP A 95 17.15 -14.81 11.86
C ASP A 95 16.52 -15.79 10.85
N SER A 96 16.69 -17.09 11.11
CA SER A 96 16.12 -18.15 10.28
C SER A 96 14.59 -18.08 10.12
N ASN A 97 13.88 -17.45 11.06
CA ASN A 97 12.43 -17.23 11.03
C ASN A 97 12.00 -16.37 9.83
N ALA A 98 12.87 -15.47 9.34
CA ALA A 98 12.62 -14.58 8.22
C ALA A 98 12.29 -15.34 6.92
N ARG A 99 12.74 -16.60 6.80
CA ARG A 99 12.38 -17.49 5.66
C ARG A 99 10.90 -17.84 5.59
N THR A 100 10.19 -17.67 6.71
CA THR A 100 8.77 -18.00 6.84
C THR A 100 7.92 -16.75 7.01
N THR A 101 8.38 -15.79 7.79
CA THR A 101 7.66 -14.54 8.07
C THR A 101 7.89 -13.50 6.98
N PHE A 102 9.06 -13.50 6.35
CA PHE A 102 9.56 -12.40 5.51
C PHE A 102 9.54 -11.06 6.27
N LEU A 103 9.90 -11.12 7.56
CA LEU A 103 9.94 -10.00 8.50
C LEU A 103 11.19 -10.08 9.36
N GLU A 104 11.85 -8.95 9.56
CA GLU A 104 12.88 -8.72 10.58
C GLU A 104 13.01 -7.22 10.81
N ASN A 105 12.96 -6.78 12.07
CA ASN A 105 12.99 -5.35 12.42
C ASN A 105 12.02 -4.49 11.58
N GLU A 106 10.84 -5.02 11.24
CA GLU A 106 9.97 -4.52 10.16
C GLU A 106 9.41 -3.10 10.35
N ILE A 107 9.66 -2.47 11.50
CA ILE A 107 9.30 -1.10 11.85
C ILE A 107 10.50 -0.15 11.94
N ASP A 108 11.72 -0.65 11.74
CA ASP A 108 12.99 0.11 11.82
C ASP A 108 13.87 -0.20 10.59
N ASP A 109 13.66 0.57 9.52
CA ASP A 109 14.39 0.43 8.26
C ASP A 109 15.85 0.92 8.33
N SER A 110 16.27 1.46 9.47
CA SER A 110 17.65 1.88 9.75
C SER A 110 18.51 0.75 10.31
N SER A 111 17.89 -0.35 10.77
CA SER A 111 18.58 -1.53 11.31
C SER A 111 19.57 -2.15 10.30
N SER A 112 20.60 -2.81 10.82
CA SER A 112 21.58 -3.55 10.02
C SER A 112 20.92 -4.67 9.23
N THR A 113 19.93 -5.34 9.82
CA THR A 113 19.02 -6.28 9.18
C THR A 113 17.60 -5.72 9.22
N PHE A 114 16.95 -5.61 8.07
CA PHE A 114 15.57 -5.14 7.97
C PHE A 114 14.83 -5.86 6.86
N MET A 115 13.60 -6.26 7.10
CA MET A 115 12.68 -6.78 6.08
C MET A 115 11.24 -6.57 6.49
N SER A 116 10.43 -6.02 5.58
CA SER A 116 9.00 -5.74 5.80
C SER A 116 8.09 -6.42 4.78
N ILE A 117 8.64 -7.30 3.93
CA ILE A 117 7.94 -7.96 2.80
C ILE A 117 6.67 -8.68 3.26
N GLY A 118 6.69 -9.32 4.44
CA GLY A 118 5.55 -10.04 5.01
C GLY A 118 4.34 -9.15 5.34
N ASN A 119 4.54 -7.84 5.52
CA ASN A 119 3.49 -6.87 5.83
C ASN A 119 2.92 -6.17 4.58
N LEU A 120 3.53 -6.37 3.41
CA LEU A 120 3.11 -5.68 2.19
C LEU A 120 1.82 -6.28 1.63
N ASN A 121 0.87 -5.42 1.28
CA ASN A 121 -0.28 -5.82 0.48
C ASN A 121 0.05 -5.76 -1.01
N ARG A 122 0.13 -6.92 -1.66
CA ARG A 122 0.53 -7.09 -3.08
C ARG A 122 -0.26 -6.18 -4.03
N SER A 123 -1.56 -6.00 -3.79
CA SER A 123 -2.43 -5.20 -4.68
C SER A 123 -2.00 -3.75 -4.79
N ASN A 124 -1.25 -3.23 -3.82
CA ASN A 124 -0.85 -1.83 -3.79
C ASN A 124 0.34 -1.52 -4.71
N TYR A 125 1.01 -2.55 -5.25
CA TYR A 125 2.29 -2.41 -5.94
C TYR A 125 2.30 -2.93 -7.37
N THR A 126 1.19 -3.51 -7.83
CA THR A 126 1.09 -4.08 -9.17
C THR A 126 0.66 -3.00 -10.17
N ASP A 127 1.26 -2.99 -11.34
CA ASP A 127 0.80 -2.15 -12.45
C ASP A 127 -0.44 -2.74 -13.13
N THR A 128 -0.96 -2.05 -14.15
CA THR A 128 -2.16 -2.49 -14.90
C THR A 128 -1.97 -3.81 -15.64
N ASP A 129 -0.73 -4.22 -15.89
CA ASP A 129 -0.38 -5.44 -16.58
C ASP A 129 -0.03 -6.58 -15.59
N GLY A 130 -0.15 -6.32 -14.28
CA GLY A 130 0.12 -7.31 -13.23
C GLY A 130 1.60 -7.41 -12.84
N ASN A 131 2.46 -6.47 -13.25
CA ASN A 131 3.88 -6.50 -12.92
C ASN A 131 4.17 -5.73 -11.64
N TYR A 132 5.13 -6.24 -10.87
CA TYR A 132 5.78 -5.54 -9.78
C TYR A 132 7.12 -5.00 -10.26
N LYS A 133 7.48 -3.79 -9.85
CA LYS A 133 8.75 -3.15 -10.20
C LYS A 133 9.66 -3.09 -8.97
N PHE A 134 10.88 -3.59 -9.11
CA PHE A 134 11.86 -3.73 -8.04
C PHE A 134 13.21 -3.12 -8.41
N LYS A 135 14.00 -2.81 -7.39
CA LYS A 135 15.42 -2.47 -7.51
C LYS A 135 16.20 -3.13 -6.37
N LEU A 136 17.33 -3.74 -6.70
CA LEU A 136 18.27 -4.33 -5.74
C LEU A 136 19.62 -3.66 -5.92
N GLU A 137 20.17 -3.15 -4.84
CA GLU A 137 21.47 -2.51 -4.77
C GLU A 137 22.41 -3.32 -3.88
N TRP A 138 23.70 -3.36 -4.22
CA TRP A 138 24.75 -4.02 -3.45
C TRP A 138 25.90 -3.05 -3.16
N ASP A 139 26.64 -3.28 -2.08
CA ASP A 139 27.93 -2.61 -1.87
C ASP A 139 28.85 -3.44 -0.95
N GLY A 140 30.05 -2.89 -0.71
CA GLY A 140 31.04 -3.46 0.18
C GLY A 140 31.82 -4.64 -0.43
N MET A 141 32.91 -5.03 0.24
CA MET A 141 33.88 -6.04 -0.23
C MET A 141 34.24 -5.93 -1.72
N GLU A 142 34.04 -6.98 -2.52
CA GLU A 142 34.45 -7.01 -3.93
C GLU A 142 33.58 -6.13 -4.84
N MET A 143 32.44 -5.66 -4.34
CA MET A 143 31.55 -4.74 -5.08
C MET A 143 31.98 -3.29 -4.97
N VAL A 144 32.89 -2.92 -4.04
CA VAL A 144 33.33 -1.52 -3.93
C VAL A 144 33.98 -1.00 -5.22
N SER A 145 34.60 -1.89 -6.01
CA SER A 145 35.32 -1.56 -7.24
C SER A 145 34.47 -1.60 -8.52
N GLU A 146 33.19 -1.96 -8.43
CA GLU A 146 32.32 -2.09 -9.60
C GLU A 146 31.62 -0.76 -9.96
N ASP A 147 31.52 -0.47 -11.26
CA ASP A 147 30.85 0.74 -11.78
C ASP A 147 29.32 0.66 -11.67
N ILE A 148 28.77 -0.54 -11.90
CA ILE A 148 27.37 -0.85 -11.70
C ILE A 148 27.29 -1.65 -10.40
N LYS A 149 26.32 -1.33 -9.55
CA LYS A 149 26.06 -2.02 -8.28
C LYS A 149 24.58 -2.25 -8.01
N GLU A 150 23.76 -2.18 -9.05
CA GLU A 150 22.31 -2.27 -8.93
C GLU A 150 21.69 -2.96 -10.14
N VAL A 151 20.50 -3.52 -9.93
CA VAL A 151 19.62 -3.99 -11.00
C VAL A 151 18.20 -3.51 -10.73
N THR A 152 17.55 -2.99 -11.76
CA THR A 152 16.12 -2.62 -11.73
C THR A 152 15.39 -3.51 -12.71
N TRP A 153 14.23 -4.05 -12.32
CA TRP A 153 13.47 -4.98 -13.16
C TRP A 153 11.99 -4.97 -12.82
N THR A 154 11.19 -5.61 -13.67
CA THR A 154 9.84 -6.04 -13.35
C THR A 154 9.72 -7.56 -13.31
N GLN A 155 8.76 -8.08 -12.54
CA GLN A 155 8.35 -9.49 -12.57
C GLN A 155 6.87 -9.62 -12.22
N THR A 156 6.21 -10.68 -12.68
CA THR A 156 4.79 -10.95 -12.40
C THR A 156 4.60 -11.79 -11.13
N SER A 157 5.59 -12.61 -10.78
CA SER A 157 5.58 -13.38 -9.52
C SER A 157 5.86 -12.47 -8.32
N TRP A 158 5.24 -12.75 -7.18
CA TRP A 158 5.55 -12.04 -5.93
C TRP A 158 6.85 -12.55 -5.31
N LEU A 159 7.55 -11.71 -4.53
CA LEU A 159 8.87 -12.03 -3.94
C LEU A 159 8.87 -13.31 -3.08
N THR A 160 7.74 -13.64 -2.44
CA THR A 160 7.63 -14.82 -1.56
C THR A 160 7.19 -16.08 -2.31
N ASP A 161 6.91 -15.99 -3.60
CA ASP A 161 6.55 -17.14 -4.42
C ASP A 161 7.83 -17.93 -4.77
N SER A 162 7.73 -19.26 -4.87
CA SER A 162 8.90 -20.13 -5.12
C SER A 162 9.33 -20.21 -6.58
N THR A 163 8.52 -19.69 -7.50
CA THR A 163 8.79 -19.70 -8.95
C THR A 163 8.80 -18.27 -9.46
N ILE A 164 9.92 -17.86 -10.04
CA ILE A 164 10.05 -16.52 -10.64
C ILE A 164 9.42 -16.52 -12.03
N GLN A 165 8.59 -15.52 -12.32
CA GLN A 165 7.86 -15.38 -13.57
C GLN A 165 7.87 -13.93 -14.07
N GLY A 166 7.85 -13.76 -15.39
CA GLY A 166 7.69 -12.44 -16.02
C GLY A 166 8.87 -11.50 -15.83
N PHE A 167 10.07 -12.01 -15.53
CA PHE A 167 11.27 -11.20 -15.38
C PHE A 167 11.55 -10.37 -16.64
N GLN A 168 11.71 -9.07 -16.45
CA GLN A 168 12.14 -8.13 -17.48
C GLN A 168 13.03 -7.06 -16.86
N GLU A 169 14.30 -7.02 -17.25
CA GLU A 169 15.23 -5.98 -16.80
C GLU A 169 14.83 -4.60 -17.35
N ILE A 170 15.02 -3.58 -16.51
CA ILE A 170 14.93 -2.17 -16.89
C ILE A 170 16.35 -1.60 -16.87
N GLY A 171 16.84 -1.21 -18.05
CA GLY A 171 18.23 -0.75 -18.21
C GLY A 171 19.16 -1.89 -18.62
N THR A 172 20.43 -1.81 -18.23
CA THR A 172 21.43 -2.83 -18.54
C THR A 172 22.46 -2.89 -17.42
N SER A 173 22.29 -3.84 -16.50
CA SER A 173 23.20 -4.05 -15.37
C SER A 173 24.42 -4.90 -15.73
N GLY A 174 24.29 -5.76 -16.75
CA GLY A 174 25.28 -6.80 -17.06
C GLY A 174 25.20 -8.04 -16.16
N TYR A 175 24.24 -8.11 -15.23
CA TYR A 175 24.04 -9.26 -14.33
C TYR A 175 23.04 -10.27 -14.87
N VAL A 176 22.20 -9.86 -15.81
CA VAL A 176 21.20 -10.73 -16.45
C VAL A 176 21.90 -11.65 -17.44
N ALA A 177 21.87 -12.95 -17.18
CA ALA A 177 22.59 -13.91 -17.98
C ALA A 177 21.77 -14.40 -19.18
N GLY A 178 22.36 -14.23 -20.37
CA GLY A 178 22.05 -15.05 -21.54
C GLY A 178 22.51 -16.50 -21.34
N THR A 179 21.70 -17.29 -20.63
CA THR A 179 21.66 -18.76 -20.66
C THR A 179 22.86 -19.61 -20.21
N ASN A 180 24.00 -19.11 -19.71
CA ASN A 180 25.06 -20.06 -19.30
C ASN A 180 26.08 -19.66 -18.21
N THR A 181 25.61 -19.31 -17.01
CA THR A 181 26.18 -19.85 -15.75
C THR A 181 25.04 -19.91 -14.72
N SER A 182 24.81 -21.07 -14.10
CA SER A 182 23.63 -21.32 -13.25
C SER A 182 23.55 -20.47 -11.98
N CYS A 183 24.66 -19.81 -11.62
CA CYS A 183 24.82 -19.18 -10.31
C CYS A 183 25.04 -17.67 -10.38
N ASN A 184 25.59 -17.14 -11.48
CA ASN A 184 25.91 -15.70 -11.53
C ASN A 184 24.81 -14.88 -12.22
N GLY A 185 23.92 -15.54 -12.97
CA GLY A 185 22.80 -14.88 -13.65
C GLY A 185 21.71 -14.42 -12.68
N PHE A 186 21.23 -13.19 -12.89
CA PHE A 186 20.05 -12.64 -12.24
C PHE A 186 18.80 -12.90 -13.08
N PHE A 187 17.77 -13.51 -12.48
CA PHE A 187 16.53 -13.91 -13.16
C PHE A 187 15.27 -13.30 -12.52
N GLY A 188 15.42 -12.29 -11.67
CA GLY A 188 14.39 -11.77 -10.76
C GLY A 188 14.61 -12.27 -9.33
N LEU A 189 13.63 -12.15 -8.45
CA LEU A 189 13.72 -12.61 -7.05
C LEU A 189 12.52 -13.48 -6.68
N GLY A 190 12.77 -14.54 -5.91
CA GLY A 190 11.76 -15.45 -5.39
C GLY A 190 12.21 -16.14 -4.11
N LYS A 191 11.29 -16.78 -3.40
CA LYS A 191 11.59 -17.48 -2.15
C LYS A 191 12.71 -18.49 -2.36
N SER A 192 13.77 -18.36 -1.56
CA SER A 192 14.92 -19.25 -1.67
C SER A 192 14.60 -20.68 -1.23
N GLN A 193 15.15 -21.64 -1.97
CA GLN A 193 15.12 -23.06 -1.60
C GLN A 193 16.21 -23.42 -0.59
N TYR A 194 17.17 -22.52 -0.36
CA TYR A 194 18.32 -22.73 0.52
C TYR A 194 18.03 -22.20 1.92
N SER A 195 18.53 -22.88 2.95
CA SER A 195 18.36 -22.44 4.35
C SER A 195 19.19 -21.21 4.70
N SER A 196 20.21 -20.91 3.90
CA SER A 196 21.13 -19.78 4.10
C SER A 196 20.60 -18.44 3.60
N CYS A 197 19.43 -18.42 2.94
CA CYS A 197 18.87 -17.24 2.30
C CYS A 197 17.35 -17.18 2.45
N VAL A 198 16.79 -15.97 2.52
CA VAL A 198 15.33 -15.76 2.53
C VAL A 198 14.78 -15.75 1.10
N ILE A 199 15.32 -14.90 0.23
CA ILE A 199 14.93 -14.73 -1.18
C ILE A 199 16.20 -14.67 -2.03
N ASP A 200 16.28 -15.40 -3.14
CA ASP A 200 17.44 -15.37 -4.04
C ASP A 200 17.03 -15.12 -5.49
N GLY A 201 18.03 -14.79 -6.33
CA GLY A 201 17.80 -14.37 -7.71
C GLY A 201 18.19 -15.35 -8.80
N ASN A 202 18.49 -16.60 -8.44
CA ASN A 202 18.99 -17.58 -9.42
C ASN A 202 17.90 -18.40 -10.12
N GLY A 203 16.61 -18.12 -9.90
CA GLY A 203 15.55 -18.80 -10.65
C GLY A 203 15.33 -20.27 -10.27
N GLY A 204 15.70 -20.68 -9.06
CA GLY A 204 15.55 -22.08 -8.61
C GLY A 204 16.63 -23.04 -9.12
N ASN A 205 17.79 -22.52 -9.54
CA ASN A 205 18.98 -23.32 -9.86
C ASN A 205 19.69 -23.83 -8.60
N SER A 206 20.82 -24.54 -8.77
CA SER A 206 21.60 -25.14 -7.68
C SER A 206 22.39 -24.14 -6.82
N CYS A 207 22.02 -22.85 -6.81
CA CYS A 207 22.74 -21.74 -6.21
C CYS A 207 21.75 -20.71 -5.61
N TRP A 208 22.26 -19.84 -4.73
CA TRP A 208 21.46 -18.82 -4.02
C TRP A 208 22.13 -17.43 -4.03
N PHE A 209 22.77 -17.05 -5.14
CA PHE A 209 23.30 -15.71 -5.36
C PHE A 209 22.19 -14.67 -5.51
N HIS A 210 22.60 -13.40 -5.39
CA HIS A 210 21.69 -12.26 -5.34
C HIS A 210 20.76 -12.38 -4.12
N CYS A 211 21.29 -12.92 -3.03
CA CYS A 211 20.53 -13.20 -1.84
C CYS A 211 20.06 -11.91 -1.18
N VAL A 212 18.78 -11.88 -0.84
CA VAL A 212 18.15 -10.89 0.02
C VAL A 212 17.79 -11.60 1.32
N GLY A 213 18.43 -11.20 2.42
CA GLY A 213 18.28 -11.82 3.73
C GLY A 213 19.20 -13.03 3.91
N VAL A 214 20.51 -12.79 4.03
CA VAL A 214 21.50 -13.85 4.31
C VAL A 214 21.39 -14.27 5.77
N ILE A 215 21.19 -15.56 5.97
CA ILE A 215 21.12 -16.24 7.27
C ILE A 215 22.41 -17.02 7.54
N GLY A 216 23.05 -17.54 6.48
CA GLY A 216 24.32 -18.25 6.58
C GLY A 216 25.27 -17.80 5.48
N LYS A 217 26.50 -17.44 5.84
CA LYS A 217 27.47 -16.81 4.92
C LYS A 217 27.89 -17.73 3.77
N TRP A 218 28.03 -17.17 2.57
CA TRP A 218 28.69 -17.77 1.41
C TRP A 218 30.11 -17.23 1.29
N HIS A 219 31.11 -18.12 1.33
CA HIS A 219 32.53 -17.71 1.33
C HIS A 219 32.88 -16.63 2.38
N GLY A 220 32.24 -16.70 3.54
CA GLY A 220 32.44 -15.73 4.64
C GLY A 220 31.66 -14.42 4.50
N ALA A 221 30.77 -14.30 3.49
CA ALA A 221 30.08 -13.06 3.14
C ALA A 221 28.65 -13.31 2.59
N MET A 222 28.03 -12.28 1.99
CA MET A 222 26.82 -12.43 1.18
C MET A 222 27.19 -12.69 -0.30
N PRO A 223 26.48 -13.59 -1.01
CA PRO A 223 26.70 -13.82 -2.43
C PRO A 223 25.99 -12.76 -3.30
N GLY A 224 26.76 -11.91 -3.97
CA GLY A 224 26.28 -10.84 -4.85
C GLY A 224 26.41 -11.15 -6.36
N PRO A 225 26.29 -10.13 -7.23
CA PRO A 225 26.36 -10.33 -8.67
C PRO A 225 27.76 -10.72 -9.14
N LEU A 226 27.86 -11.26 -10.36
CA LEU A 226 29.13 -11.68 -10.99
C LEU A 226 29.92 -12.76 -10.20
N GLY A 227 29.28 -13.43 -9.24
CA GLY A 227 29.93 -14.40 -8.37
C GLY A 227 30.82 -13.78 -7.28
N LYS A 228 30.62 -12.49 -6.97
CA LYS A 228 31.39 -11.72 -5.99
C LYS A 228 30.78 -11.76 -4.59
N THR A 229 31.59 -11.45 -3.59
CA THR A 229 31.13 -11.24 -2.20
C THR A 229 30.72 -9.78 -1.95
N VAL A 230 29.66 -9.61 -1.17
CA VAL A 230 29.12 -8.30 -0.75
C VAL A 230 28.82 -8.29 0.74
N SER A 231 28.88 -7.11 1.35
CA SER A 231 28.58 -6.91 2.79
C SER A 231 27.38 -6.02 3.00
N SER A 232 26.81 -5.46 1.93
CA SER A 232 25.52 -4.79 2.02
C SER A 232 24.62 -5.03 0.82
N MET A 233 23.32 -4.98 1.06
CA MET A 233 22.30 -4.92 0.04
C MET A 233 21.06 -4.14 0.51
N ASN A 234 20.38 -3.49 -0.43
CA ASN A 234 19.07 -2.86 -0.22
C ASN A 234 18.12 -3.32 -1.33
N LEU A 235 16.95 -3.83 -0.96
CA LEU A 235 15.86 -4.17 -1.87
C LEU A 235 14.73 -3.15 -1.75
N TYR A 236 14.31 -2.64 -2.89
CA TYR A 236 13.23 -1.67 -3.03
C TYR A 236 12.10 -2.20 -3.91
N ILE A 237 10.87 -1.77 -3.60
CA ILE A 237 9.69 -1.91 -4.45
C ILE A 237 9.20 -0.53 -4.87
N TRP A 238 8.69 -0.40 -6.09
CA TRP A 238 8.11 0.85 -6.57
C TRP A 238 6.69 1.00 -6.02
N THR A 239 6.43 2.08 -5.28
CA THR A 239 5.08 2.51 -4.93
C THR A 239 4.50 3.26 -6.13
N PRO A 240 3.47 2.74 -6.81
CA PRO A 240 2.76 3.52 -7.82
C PRO A 240 2.03 4.68 -7.12
N GLU A 241 1.74 5.73 -7.89
CA GLU A 241 0.84 6.78 -7.43
C GLU A 241 -0.52 6.13 -7.13
N ILE A 242 -0.91 6.12 -5.85
CA ILE A 242 -2.17 5.56 -5.43
C ILE A 242 -3.28 6.50 -5.93
N LYS A 243 -3.87 6.18 -7.09
CA LYS A 243 -5.12 6.80 -7.56
C LYS A 243 -6.35 6.13 -6.93
N GLU A 244 -6.24 5.66 -5.69
CA GLU A 244 -7.37 5.07 -5.00
C GLU A 244 -8.27 6.19 -4.49
N THR A 245 -9.46 6.31 -5.10
CA THR A 245 -10.57 7.20 -4.73
C THR A 245 -11.31 6.76 -3.46
N ASN A 246 -10.64 6.04 -2.56
CA ASN A 246 -11.24 5.51 -1.34
C ASN A 246 -10.98 6.48 -0.19
N TYR A 247 -11.93 7.38 0.03
CA TYR A 247 -11.92 8.32 1.15
C TYR A 247 -12.09 7.57 2.47
N ALA A 248 -11.02 7.48 3.26
CA ALA A 248 -11.08 7.14 4.67
C ALA A 248 -10.93 8.42 5.50
N LEU A 249 -11.50 8.44 6.70
CA LEU A 249 -11.21 9.46 7.69
C LEU A 249 -10.01 8.96 8.49
N ASP A 250 -8.91 9.70 8.40
CA ASP A 250 -7.71 9.49 9.20
C ASP A 250 -7.83 10.29 10.50
N PHE A 251 -7.44 9.69 11.62
CA PHE A 251 -7.53 10.29 12.95
C PHE A 251 -6.17 10.17 13.64
N ASP A 252 -5.52 11.30 13.91
CA ASP A 252 -4.18 11.43 14.50
C ASP A 252 -4.07 10.98 15.98
N GLY A 253 -5.18 10.54 16.58
CA GLY A 253 -5.27 10.13 17.98
C GLY A 253 -5.09 11.26 18.99
N THR A 254 -4.96 12.51 18.57
CA THR A 254 -4.70 13.68 19.43
C THR A 254 -5.96 14.52 19.61
N ASN A 255 -6.57 14.98 18.52
CA ASN A 255 -7.73 15.87 18.60
C ASN A 255 -8.71 15.76 17.43
N ASP A 256 -8.55 14.76 16.56
CA ASP A 256 -9.50 14.50 15.50
C ASP A 256 -10.81 13.91 16.02
N TYR A 257 -11.94 14.46 15.58
CA TYR A 257 -13.26 13.91 15.86
C TYR A 257 -14.23 14.20 14.71
N VAL A 258 -15.21 13.32 14.56
CA VAL A 258 -16.35 13.53 13.66
C VAL A 258 -17.59 13.76 14.50
N SER A 259 -18.23 14.91 14.29
CA SER A 259 -19.51 15.23 14.91
C SER A 259 -20.64 15.07 13.89
N ALA A 260 -21.55 14.13 14.16
CA ALA A 260 -22.80 13.99 13.42
C ALA A 260 -23.91 14.79 14.15
N ASN A 261 -24.00 16.09 13.86
CA ASN A 261 -25.07 16.94 14.42
C ASN A 261 -26.45 16.52 13.87
N GLY A 262 -27.43 16.35 14.77
CA GLY A 262 -28.82 16.02 14.43
C GLY A 262 -29.23 14.55 14.64
N VAL A 263 -28.29 13.63 14.88
CA VAL A 263 -28.62 12.21 15.14
C VAL A 263 -29.29 12.06 16.51
N ALA A 264 -28.86 12.82 17.52
CA ALA A 264 -29.41 12.78 18.88
C ALA A 264 -30.81 13.40 19.03
N THR A 265 -31.21 14.31 18.13
CA THR A 265 -32.54 14.96 18.18
C THR A 265 -33.64 14.12 17.53
N GLU A 266 -33.29 13.09 16.76
CA GLU A 266 -34.20 12.12 16.12
C GLU A 266 -34.32 10.82 16.94
N LEU A 267 -33.51 10.68 18.00
CA LEU A 267 -33.55 9.57 18.94
C LEU A 267 -34.67 9.80 19.97
N ASP A 268 -35.90 9.52 19.57
CA ASP A 268 -37.03 9.49 20.51
C ASP A 268 -36.81 8.38 21.55
N SER A 269 -36.32 8.78 22.73
CA SER A 269 -36.11 7.92 23.89
C SER A 269 -37.41 7.29 24.41
N SER A 270 -38.57 7.66 23.89
CA SER A 270 -39.87 7.13 24.31
C SER A 270 -40.23 5.76 23.71
N THR A 271 -39.53 5.31 22.66
CA THR A 271 -39.94 4.13 21.89
C THR A 271 -39.35 2.79 22.34
N ASN A 272 -38.34 2.76 23.23
CA ASN A 272 -37.69 1.53 23.72
C ASN A 272 -37.23 0.55 22.61
N LEU A 273 -37.09 1.01 21.36
CA LEU A 273 -36.63 0.21 20.24
C LEU A 273 -35.09 0.12 20.25
N PRO A 274 -34.50 -1.05 19.96
CA PRO A 274 -33.04 -1.17 19.89
C PRO A 274 -32.49 -0.40 18.69
N LEU A 275 -31.36 0.28 18.92
CA LEU A 275 -30.63 1.04 17.91
C LEU A 275 -29.32 0.32 17.57
N SER A 276 -28.87 0.48 16.32
CA SER A 276 -27.61 -0.11 15.85
C SER A 276 -26.79 0.93 15.08
N VAL A 277 -25.48 0.93 15.32
CA VAL A 277 -24.49 1.72 14.58
C VAL A 277 -23.47 0.76 13.99
N SER A 278 -23.08 0.96 12.74
CA SER A 278 -22.07 0.16 12.04
C SER A 278 -21.10 1.06 11.29
N ALA A 279 -19.80 0.84 11.46
CA ALA A 279 -18.73 1.54 10.75
C ALA A 279 -17.57 0.56 10.46
N TRP A 280 -16.80 0.86 9.42
CA TRP A 280 -15.51 0.23 9.18
C TRP A 280 -14.43 1.08 9.86
N VAL A 281 -13.58 0.47 10.68
CA VAL A 281 -12.51 1.15 11.42
C VAL A 281 -11.22 0.37 11.23
N TYR A 282 -10.15 1.08 10.90
CA TYR A 282 -8.79 0.55 10.80
C TYR A 282 -7.95 1.20 11.91
N PRO A 283 -7.86 0.60 13.11
CA PRO A 283 -7.09 1.19 14.19
C PRO A 283 -5.60 1.16 13.88
N GLU A 284 -4.92 2.30 13.98
CA GLU A 284 -3.46 2.37 14.01
C GLU A 284 -2.97 1.78 15.34
N ASN A 285 -2.55 0.52 15.29
CA ASN A 285 -1.98 -0.31 16.37
C ASN A 285 -1.92 0.29 17.79
N GLY A 286 -2.87 -0.14 18.63
CA GLY A 286 -2.76 -0.07 20.09
C GLY A 286 -3.86 -0.84 20.80
N THR A 287 -3.59 -2.12 21.14
CA THR A 287 -4.38 -3.09 21.95
C THR A 287 -5.62 -3.77 21.34
N LYS A 288 -5.50 -5.10 21.16
CA LYS A 288 -6.53 -6.05 21.60
C LYS A 288 -6.33 -6.32 23.10
#